data_AF-A0A0P7B1Y4-F1
#
_entry.id   AF-A0A0P7B1Y4-F1
#
_cell.length_a   1.000
_cell.length_b   1.000
_cell.length_c   1.000
_cell.angle_alpha   90.00
_cell.angle_beta   90.00
_cell.angle_gamma   90.00
#
_symmetry.space_group_name_H-M   'P 1'
#
loop_
_entity.id
_entity.type
_entity.pdbx_description
1 polymer ?
#
loop_
_entity_poly.entity_id
_entity_poly.type
_entity_poly.pdbx_seq_one_letter_code
_entity_poly.pdbx_strand_id
1 'polypeptide(L)'
;MVPSTLLLALGVAVSGVRGFPTDKPIKPNRESSKENANRIFNAIHSAGRQWGSSLYHNGFGFFPAVMPMGTLLFHGDWNNTVPVGPEWLAFEIEHAEGFAHSHKKGARRPPGAPGDRRPDEPSHPPLDGHSNSQDPLSRGEESRQELRRRDGHSPDDHGDEDKNVRGYLHTYQAKRDLNLLYIDGMSAGKTSMGTLDSQDLLLRENTTNHDRPGFDEFPRALDLCDLASEWGFDGLVRTEAGFEVIYCDFTNGLNVISMTRTMMPDDKIGDDYLGQFQWARAVAERYDGLGADRLRIDFSSMVSGLFFPINITSSDIDRPDLVRLESAGLPALKDIKRYLADVATQPRRFTVNWQGVVDLIVGRFAKRMGSMASDSLSWRNFVDEIESITSTWFDAAPLPDDITLTIEDEEVNRTADAIFQCRKHFLRPATINWEKWSFEDELIFTSIDTVMENVCSTLFSVRDLLYDASPRGDTGDESRLRKAAKTGRALVRGLMEELAWTVWAQEQPCPPGEVLFIAMWPFGGAKDHWNPGCRSIDGLMPPGEEPYWMPYWNMGSGSPKGKPRAGDKP
;
A
#
# COMPACT_ATOMS: atom_id res chain seq x y z
N MET A 1 41.74 41.16 -71.58
CA MET A 1 42.59 41.39 -70.39
C MET A 1 41.74 41.11 -69.16
N VAL A 2 42.26 40.27 -68.27
CA VAL A 2 41.65 39.77 -67.01
C VAL A 2 41.23 40.95 -66.12
N PRO A 3 40.06 40.89 -65.44
CA PRO A 3 40.02 40.55 -64.00
C PRO A 3 38.89 39.57 -63.62
N SER A 4 39.20 38.48 -62.93
CA SER A 4 39.04 38.29 -61.46
C SER A 4 37.61 37.95 -61.04
N THR A 5 37.29 36.65 -61.08
CA THR A 5 36.09 36.09 -60.46
C THR A 5 36.46 35.44 -59.13
N LEU A 6 35.85 35.94 -58.06
CA LEU A 6 35.98 35.52 -56.68
C LEU A 6 35.47 34.07 -56.51
N LEU A 7 36.30 33.14 -56.03
CA LEU A 7 35.85 31.83 -55.54
C LEU A 7 35.30 32.00 -54.11
N LEU A 8 34.00 31.77 -53.91
CA LEU A 8 33.43 31.50 -52.59
C LEU A 8 33.75 30.04 -52.21
N ALA A 9 34.61 29.84 -51.21
CA ALA A 9 34.76 28.56 -50.54
C ALA A 9 33.63 28.40 -49.51
N LEU A 10 32.71 27.44 -49.75
CA LEU A 10 31.79 26.97 -48.71
C LEU A 10 32.59 26.14 -47.69
N GLY A 11 32.82 26.70 -46.51
CA GLY A 11 33.23 25.95 -45.34
C GLY A 11 32.03 25.22 -44.75
N VAL A 12 31.98 23.90 -44.90
CA VAL A 12 31.07 23.04 -44.13
C VAL A 12 31.63 22.96 -42.72
N ALA A 13 31.06 23.74 -41.80
CA ALA A 13 31.28 23.56 -40.38
C ALA A 13 30.61 22.26 -39.96
N VAL A 14 31.39 21.18 -39.82
CA VAL A 14 30.99 20.00 -39.07
C VAL A 14 30.81 20.43 -37.63
N SER A 15 29.58 20.80 -37.29
CA SER A 15 29.17 20.97 -35.90
C SER A 15 29.25 19.58 -35.29
N GLY A 16 30.32 19.34 -34.53
CA GLY A 16 30.42 18.17 -33.68
C GLY A 16 29.13 18.06 -32.87
N VAL A 17 28.50 16.89 -32.94
CA VAL A 17 27.40 16.51 -32.07
C VAL A 17 27.92 16.72 -30.65
N ARG A 18 27.51 17.82 -30.03
CA ARG A 18 27.63 17.96 -28.57
C ARG A 18 26.78 16.82 -28.03
N GLY A 19 27.44 15.81 -27.47
CA GLY A 19 26.76 14.84 -26.63
C GLY A 19 25.91 15.64 -25.65
N PHE A 20 24.61 15.34 -25.63
CA PHE A 20 23.72 15.83 -24.59
C PHE A 20 24.40 15.56 -23.24
N PRO A 21 24.34 16.49 -22.27
CA PRO A 21 24.78 16.17 -20.92
C PRO A 21 24.06 14.89 -20.52
N THR A 22 24.81 13.86 -20.15
CA THR A 22 24.23 12.75 -19.40
C THR A 22 23.68 13.39 -18.13
N ASP A 23 22.36 13.57 -18.04
CA ASP A 23 21.74 14.14 -16.86
C ASP A 23 22.25 13.38 -15.63
N LYS A 24 22.66 14.14 -14.60
CA LYS A 24 23.17 13.53 -13.37
C LYS A 24 22.07 12.62 -12.81
N PRO A 25 22.41 11.41 -12.30
CA PRO A 25 21.42 10.54 -11.71
C PRO A 25 20.63 11.26 -10.62
N ILE A 26 19.30 11.11 -10.64
CA ILE A 26 18.46 11.71 -9.60
C ILE A 26 18.76 11.06 -8.24
N LYS A 27 18.57 11.85 -7.18
CA LYS A 27 18.82 11.44 -5.80
C LYS A 27 17.65 11.84 -4.92
N PRO A 28 17.40 11.12 -3.82
CA PRO A 28 16.39 11.54 -2.89
C PRO A 28 16.79 12.87 -2.26
N ASN A 29 15.80 13.69 -1.91
CA ASN A 29 16.06 15.02 -1.38
C ASN A 29 14.92 15.50 -0.46
N ARG A 30 15.25 16.52 0.35
CA ARG A 30 14.33 17.09 1.34
C ARG A 30 13.19 17.88 0.71
N GLU A 31 13.36 18.42 -0.49
CA GLU A 31 12.31 19.18 -1.19
C GLU A 31 11.17 18.26 -1.61
N SER A 32 11.47 17.17 -2.31
CA SER A 32 10.49 16.13 -2.65
C SER A 32 9.84 15.51 -1.41
N SER A 33 10.59 15.36 -0.31
CA SER A 33 10.02 14.87 0.96
C SER A 33 9.04 15.86 1.62
N LYS A 34 9.22 17.18 1.42
CA LYS A 34 8.27 18.20 1.86
C LYS A 34 7.03 18.23 0.96
N GLU A 35 7.22 18.20 -0.35
CA GLU A 35 6.13 18.19 -1.32
C GLU A 35 5.22 16.98 -1.17
N ASN A 36 5.80 15.82 -0.84
CA ASN A 36 5.07 14.57 -0.63
C ASN A 36 4.79 14.25 0.85
N ALA A 37 4.88 15.24 1.76
CA ALA A 37 4.87 15.01 3.21
C ALA A 37 3.67 14.18 3.69
N ASN A 38 2.45 14.52 3.25
CA ASN A 38 1.23 13.79 3.65
C ASN A 38 1.24 12.34 3.13
N ARG A 39 1.72 12.11 1.90
CA ARG A 39 1.82 10.77 1.31
C ARG A 39 2.84 9.90 2.02
N ILE A 40 4.00 10.46 2.35
CA ILE A 40 5.06 9.78 3.10
C ILE A 40 4.58 9.44 4.52
N PHE A 41 3.91 10.38 5.20
CA PHE A 41 3.30 10.14 6.51
C PHE A 41 2.30 8.98 6.46
N ASN A 42 1.42 8.96 5.46
CA ASN A 42 0.44 7.89 5.28
C ASN A 42 1.08 6.55 4.90
N ALA A 43 2.14 6.55 4.09
CA ALA A 43 2.89 5.34 3.74
C ALA A 43 3.55 4.71 4.99
N ILE A 44 4.15 5.54 5.86
CA ILE A 44 4.72 5.08 7.14
C ILE A 44 3.63 4.55 8.08
N HIS A 45 2.51 5.27 8.21
CA HIS A 45 1.37 4.82 9.01
C HIS A 45 0.81 3.48 8.50
N SER A 46 0.81 3.27 7.18
CA SER A 46 0.17 2.11 6.54
C SER A 46 1.13 0.92 6.34
N ALA A 47 2.44 1.10 6.53
CA ALA A 47 3.42 0.03 6.32
C ALA A 47 3.10 -1.21 7.19
N GLY A 48 2.91 -2.37 6.55
CA GLY A 48 2.53 -3.60 7.25
C GLY A 48 1.08 -3.63 7.78
N ARG A 49 0.22 -2.69 7.35
CA ARG A 49 -1.19 -2.59 7.74
C ARG A 49 -2.12 -2.71 6.54
N GLN A 50 -2.97 -3.71 6.54
CA GLN A 50 -3.86 -4.01 5.41
C GLN A 50 -4.80 -2.84 5.09
N TRP A 51 -5.39 -2.18 6.10
CA TRP A 51 -6.39 -1.13 5.86
C TRP A 51 -5.84 0.04 5.06
N GLY A 52 -4.70 0.57 5.51
CA GLY A 52 -4.04 1.68 4.83
C GLY A 52 -3.50 1.30 3.46
N SER A 53 -2.92 0.10 3.33
CA SER A 53 -2.51 -0.42 2.03
C SER A 53 -3.68 -0.57 1.07
N SER A 54 -4.87 -0.96 1.53
CA SER A 54 -6.05 -1.12 0.68
C SER A 54 -6.62 0.21 0.17
N LEU A 55 -6.63 1.26 1.02
CA LEU A 55 -7.02 2.61 0.62
C LEU A 55 -6.01 3.23 -0.35
N TYR A 56 -4.73 3.20 0.00
CA TYR A 56 -3.63 3.75 -0.79
C TYR A 56 -2.87 2.61 -1.47
N HIS A 57 -3.55 1.97 -2.42
CA HIS A 57 -3.12 0.70 -3.02
C HIS A 57 -1.87 0.79 -3.90
N ASN A 58 -1.51 1.97 -4.42
CA ASN A 58 -0.28 2.17 -5.19
C ASN A 58 0.87 2.56 -4.26
N GLY A 59 1.64 1.54 -3.87
CA GLY A 59 2.82 1.68 -3.03
C GLY A 59 4.05 2.19 -3.77
N PHE A 60 4.83 3.04 -3.09
CA PHE A 60 6.09 3.62 -3.58
C PHE A 60 7.28 3.25 -2.69
N GLY A 61 7.03 2.58 -1.56
CA GLY A 61 7.96 2.31 -0.49
C GLY A 61 8.50 0.89 -0.53
N PHE A 62 9.80 0.80 -0.24
CA PHE A 62 10.56 -0.43 -0.08
C PHE A 62 11.20 -0.39 1.30
N PHE A 63 10.94 -1.42 2.09
CA PHE A 63 11.40 -1.49 3.47
C PHE A 63 12.11 -2.80 3.69
N PRO A 64 13.37 -2.78 4.14
CA PRO A 64 13.93 -3.96 4.73
C PRO A 64 13.14 -4.39 5.96
N ALA A 65 12.91 -5.68 6.10
CA ALA A 65 12.16 -6.24 7.21
C ALA A 65 12.80 -7.53 7.70
N VAL A 66 12.56 -7.86 8.97
CA VAL A 66 13.01 -9.11 9.58
C VAL A 66 11.79 -9.86 10.09
N MET A 67 11.60 -11.08 9.61
CA MET A 67 10.67 -12.03 10.18
C MET A 67 11.40 -12.83 11.26
N PRO A 68 10.96 -12.77 12.53
CA PRO A 68 11.64 -13.48 13.61
C PRO A 68 11.60 -15.01 13.43
N MET A 69 12.66 -15.66 13.91
CA MET A 69 12.70 -17.12 14.10
C MET A 69 11.45 -17.61 14.83
N GLY A 70 10.90 -18.75 14.37
CA GLY A 70 9.73 -19.37 14.96
C GLY A 70 8.39 -18.90 14.37
N THR A 71 8.39 -17.85 13.55
CA THR A 71 7.18 -17.38 12.84
C THR A 71 6.60 -18.48 11.97
N LEU A 72 5.28 -18.71 12.07
CA LEU A 72 4.56 -19.66 11.23
C LEU A 72 4.03 -19.00 9.96
N LEU A 73 4.15 -19.73 8.86
CA LEU A 73 3.67 -19.36 7.54
C LEU A 73 2.93 -20.54 6.90
N PHE A 74 2.00 -20.23 6.00
CA PHE A 74 1.10 -21.21 5.40
C PHE A 74 1.21 -21.19 3.89
N HIS A 75 1.11 -22.34 3.24
CA HIS A 75 1.20 -22.43 1.78
C HIS A 75 0.24 -23.50 1.28
N GLY A 76 -0.53 -23.18 0.24
CA GLY A 76 -1.42 -24.11 -0.43
C GLY A 76 -0.78 -24.63 -1.72
N ASP A 77 -0.77 -25.95 -1.90
CA ASP A 77 -0.26 -26.61 -3.11
C ASP A 77 -1.08 -27.87 -3.43
N TRP A 78 -0.87 -28.44 -4.60
CA TRP A 78 -1.35 -29.78 -4.98
C TRP A 78 -0.29 -30.87 -4.81
N ASN A 79 0.93 -30.52 -4.41
CA ASN A 79 1.99 -31.48 -4.08
C ASN A 79 2.13 -31.64 -2.57
N ASN A 80 2.59 -32.80 -2.12
CA ASN A 80 2.94 -33.08 -0.72
C ASN A 80 4.45 -33.05 -0.49
N THR A 81 5.15 -32.19 -1.22
CA THR A 81 6.61 -32.07 -1.21
C THR A 81 7.00 -30.62 -1.01
N VAL A 82 8.18 -30.41 -0.44
CA VAL A 82 8.71 -29.06 -0.26
C VAL A 82 9.10 -28.50 -1.62
N PRO A 83 8.65 -27.28 -1.99
CA PRO A 83 9.16 -26.58 -3.16
C PRO A 83 10.67 -26.40 -3.06
N VAL A 84 11.35 -26.29 -4.20
CA VAL A 84 12.83 -26.07 -4.22
C VAL A 84 13.20 -24.63 -4.58
N GLY A 85 12.29 -23.87 -5.17
CA GLY A 85 12.52 -22.51 -5.64
C GLY A 85 11.44 -21.56 -5.14
N PRO A 86 11.27 -20.39 -5.82
CA PRO A 86 10.33 -19.38 -5.40
C PRO A 86 8.89 -19.90 -5.31
N GLU A 87 8.25 -19.67 -4.17
CA GLU A 87 6.86 -20.02 -3.88
C GLU A 87 6.23 -19.04 -2.88
N TRP A 88 4.90 -19.02 -2.80
CA TRP A 88 4.14 -18.09 -1.96
C TRP A 88 3.81 -18.68 -0.59
N LEU A 89 4.08 -17.89 0.45
CA LEU A 89 3.72 -18.16 1.83
C LEU A 89 2.78 -17.06 2.34
N ALA A 90 1.71 -17.43 3.04
CA ALA A 90 0.76 -16.49 3.63
C ALA A 90 0.94 -16.37 5.15
N PHE A 91 0.61 -15.19 5.68
CA PHE A 91 0.52 -14.96 7.12
C PHE A 91 -0.80 -15.47 7.72
N GLU A 92 -1.87 -15.50 6.93
CA GLU A 92 -3.19 -16.00 7.29
C GLU A 92 -3.38 -17.42 6.77
N ILE A 93 -4.00 -18.29 7.58
CA ILE A 93 -4.24 -19.70 7.21
C ILE A 93 -5.27 -19.74 6.08
N GLU A 94 -6.35 -18.98 6.24
CA GLU A 94 -7.48 -18.87 5.32
C GLU A 94 -7.04 -18.41 3.93
N HIS A 95 -6.01 -17.57 3.86
CA HIS A 95 -5.39 -17.16 2.61
C HIS A 95 -4.75 -18.38 1.91
N ALA A 96 -3.89 -19.14 2.59
CA ALA A 96 -3.27 -20.34 2.02
C ALA A 96 -4.27 -21.48 1.73
N GLU A 97 -5.34 -21.60 2.51
CA GLU A 97 -6.40 -22.60 2.30
C GLU A 97 -7.11 -22.40 0.95
N GLY A 98 -7.26 -21.16 0.49
CA GLY A 98 -7.78 -20.81 -0.83
C GLY A 98 -7.00 -21.41 -2.00
N PHE A 99 -5.75 -21.84 -1.75
CA PHE A 99 -4.87 -22.45 -2.74
C PHE A 99 -4.64 -23.96 -2.51
N ALA A 100 -5.23 -24.53 -1.46
CA ALA A 100 -5.05 -25.94 -1.06
C ALA A 100 -6.23 -26.84 -1.47
N HIS A 101 -7.01 -26.49 -2.48
CA HIS A 101 -8.27 -27.18 -2.80
C HIS A 101 -8.08 -28.52 -3.55
N SER A 102 -8.74 -29.58 -3.06
CA SER A 102 -8.86 -30.86 -3.77
C SER A 102 -10.03 -30.85 -4.75
N HIS A 103 -9.88 -31.50 -5.91
CA HIS A 103 -10.90 -31.56 -6.97
C HIS A 103 -10.82 -32.85 -7.80
N LYS A 104 -11.89 -33.21 -8.52
CA LYS A 104 -11.86 -34.30 -9.49
C LYS A 104 -11.27 -33.79 -10.81
N LYS A 105 -10.35 -34.55 -11.41
CA LYS A 105 -9.80 -34.29 -12.74
C LYS A 105 -10.96 -34.34 -13.75
N GLY A 106 -11.14 -33.26 -14.50
CA GLY A 106 -12.26 -33.14 -15.45
C GLY A 106 -13.55 -32.54 -14.88
N ALA A 107 -13.68 -32.35 -13.55
CA ALA A 107 -14.79 -31.58 -13.01
C ALA A 107 -14.68 -30.11 -13.43
N ARG A 108 -15.75 -29.59 -14.03
CA ARG A 108 -15.93 -28.13 -14.18
C ARG A 108 -15.90 -27.50 -12.80
N ARG A 109 -15.19 -26.38 -12.66
CA ARG A 109 -15.10 -25.58 -11.43
C ARG A 109 -16.50 -25.37 -10.83
N PRO A 110 -16.65 -25.34 -9.49
CA PRO A 110 -17.94 -25.10 -8.85
C PRO A 110 -18.59 -23.79 -9.34
N PRO A 111 -19.92 -23.73 -9.49
CA PRO A 111 -20.64 -22.50 -9.84
C PRO A 111 -20.45 -21.49 -8.70
N GLY A 112 -19.76 -20.38 -8.97
CA GLY A 112 -19.34 -19.40 -7.95
C GLY A 112 -17.96 -18.79 -8.22
N ALA A 113 -17.14 -19.44 -9.06
CA ALA A 113 -16.09 -18.74 -9.81
C ALA A 113 -16.75 -17.90 -10.94
N PRO A 114 -16.29 -16.67 -11.24
CA PRO A 114 -16.90 -15.85 -12.30
C PRO A 114 -16.79 -16.57 -13.64
N GLY A 115 -17.91 -16.81 -14.35
CA GLY A 115 -17.83 -17.30 -15.73
C GLY A 115 -18.97 -18.13 -16.32
N ASP A 116 -20.15 -18.22 -15.71
CA ASP A 116 -21.21 -19.08 -16.28
C ASP A 116 -21.97 -18.38 -17.43
N ARG A 117 -21.74 -18.81 -18.67
CA ARG A 117 -22.71 -18.67 -19.78
C ARG A 117 -23.05 -20.06 -20.34
N ARG A 118 -24.35 -20.28 -20.52
CA ARG A 118 -24.99 -21.53 -20.98
C ARG A 118 -24.64 -21.84 -22.44
N PRO A 119 -24.53 -23.12 -22.84
CA PRO A 119 -24.20 -23.51 -24.20
C PRO A 119 -25.47 -23.63 -25.03
N ASP A 120 -25.75 -22.67 -25.90
CA ASP A 120 -26.63 -22.83 -27.08
C ASP A 120 -26.41 -21.65 -28.06
N GLU A 121 -25.28 -21.62 -28.79
CA GLU A 121 -25.19 -20.94 -30.11
C GLU A 121 -23.91 -21.35 -30.88
N PRO A 122 -23.93 -21.44 -32.23
CA PRO A 122 -22.90 -22.14 -32.99
C PRO A 122 -21.71 -21.26 -33.46
N SER A 123 -20.50 -21.79 -33.22
CA SER A 123 -19.24 -21.66 -33.98
C SER A 123 -18.74 -20.25 -34.40
N HIS A 124 -17.85 -19.70 -33.58
CA HIS A 124 -16.77 -18.77 -33.97
C HIS A 124 -15.45 -19.22 -33.29
N PRO A 125 -14.27 -18.96 -33.89
CA PRO A 125 -13.01 -19.65 -33.57
C PRO A 125 -12.49 -19.30 -32.16
N PRO A 126 -11.67 -20.17 -31.55
CA PRO A 126 -11.52 -20.26 -30.09
C PRO A 126 -10.84 -19.03 -29.49
N LEU A 127 -11.49 -18.42 -28.51
CA LEU A 127 -10.90 -17.46 -27.58
C LEU A 127 -10.66 -18.18 -26.25
N ASP A 128 -9.53 -18.86 -26.15
CA ASP A 128 -9.03 -19.47 -24.92
C ASP A 128 -8.52 -18.36 -23.99
N GLY A 129 -9.09 -18.25 -22.78
CA GLY A 129 -8.78 -17.18 -21.83
C GLY A 129 -9.06 -17.58 -20.38
N HIS A 130 -8.35 -18.61 -19.90
CA HIS A 130 -8.43 -19.12 -18.53
C HIS A 130 -7.70 -18.22 -17.52
N SER A 131 -8.17 -18.19 -16.27
CA SER A 131 -7.60 -17.41 -15.16
C SER A 131 -6.36 -18.10 -14.57
N ASN A 132 -5.18 -17.48 -14.65
CA ASN A 132 -4.02 -17.82 -13.81
C ASN A 132 -3.85 -16.76 -12.71
N SER A 133 -4.89 -16.57 -11.90
CA SER A 133 -4.76 -15.84 -10.64
C SER A 133 -4.12 -16.79 -9.64
N GLN A 134 -2.77 -16.83 -9.60
CA GLN A 134 -1.96 -17.70 -8.71
C GLN A 134 -2.50 -19.13 -8.58
N ASP A 135 -2.32 -19.94 -9.62
CA ASP A 135 -2.36 -21.39 -9.42
C ASP A 135 -1.05 -21.81 -8.69
N PRO A 136 -1.10 -22.67 -7.66
CA PRO A 136 0.10 -23.32 -7.12
C PRO A 136 1.00 -23.89 -8.22
N LEU A 137 2.32 -23.82 -8.06
CA LEU A 137 3.26 -24.17 -9.13
C LEU A 137 3.26 -25.67 -9.45
N SER A 138 2.37 -26.08 -10.34
CA SER A 138 2.55 -27.28 -11.14
C SER A 138 3.70 -27.03 -12.11
N ARG A 139 4.89 -27.59 -11.82
CA ARG A 139 6.07 -27.73 -12.69
C ARG A 139 5.74 -27.63 -14.20
N GLY A 140 6.48 -26.76 -14.91
CA GLY A 140 6.28 -26.37 -16.30
C GLY A 140 6.21 -27.51 -17.33
N GLU A 141 5.79 -27.18 -18.55
CA GLU A 141 5.56 -28.12 -19.66
C GLU A 141 6.75 -29.05 -19.98
N GLU A 142 7.99 -28.65 -19.67
CA GLU A 142 9.18 -29.49 -19.85
C GLU A 142 9.19 -30.71 -18.92
N SER A 143 8.72 -30.56 -17.67
CA SER A 143 8.55 -31.69 -16.75
C SER A 143 7.45 -32.64 -17.22
N ARG A 144 6.39 -32.07 -17.83
CA ARG A 144 5.30 -32.85 -18.46
C ARG A 144 5.80 -33.61 -19.68
N GLN A 145 6.73 -33.08 -20.46
CA GLN A 145 7.37 -33.78 -21.58
C GLN A 145 8.32 -34.89 -21.12
N GLU A 146 9.08 -34.69 -20.04
CA GLU A 146 9.94 -35.76 -19.50
C GLU A 146 9.13 -36.94 -18.91
N LEU A 147 8.01 -36.66 -18.23
CA LEU A 147 7.06 -37.69 -17.79
C LEU A 147 6.43 -38.43 -18.98
N ARG A 148 6.03 -37.72 -20.04
CA ARG A 148 5.51 -38.32 -21.28
C ARG A 148 6.54 -39.15 -22.05
N ARG A 149 7.84 -38.82 -21.93
CA ARG A 149 8.92 -39.60 -22.55
C ARG A 149 9.29 -40.84 -21.73
N ARG A 150 9.01 -40.84 -20.42
CA ARG A 150 9.28 -41.97 -19.53
C ARG A 150 8.16 -43.02 -19.55
N ASP A 151 6.92 -42.59 -19.71
CA ASP A 151 5.76 -43.46 -19.82
C ASP A 151 5.33 -43.60 -21.29
N GLY A 152 5.95 -44.56 -21.99
CA GLY A 152 5.59 -44.92 -23.36
C GLY A 152 4.19 -45.52 -23.45
N HIS A 153 3.15 -44.68 -23.54
CA HIS A 153 1.77 -45.10 -23.80
C HIS A 153 1.20 -44.45 -25.07
N SER A 154 0.58 -45.31 -25.88
CA SER A 154 -0.11 -44.99 -27.13
C SER A 154 -1.32 -44.07 -26.92
N PRO A 155 -1.77 -43.36 -27.98
CA PRO A 155 -2.89 -42.44 -27.92
C PRO A 155 -4.23 -43.19 -28.07
N ASP A 156 -4.57 -44.03 -27.09
CA ASP A 156 -5.91 -44.63 -26.96
C ASP A 156 -6.15 -44.96 -25.48
N ASP A 157 -6.51 -43.96 -24.67
CA ASP A 157 -7.00 -44.21 -23.30
C ASP A 157 -8.19 -43.29 -23.00
N HIS A 158 -9.39 -43.85 -23.12
CA HIS A 158 -10.67 -43.27 -22.69
C HIS A 158 -10.92 -43.48 -21.18
N GLY A 159 -9.88 -43.64 -20.35
CA GLY A 159 -9.98 -43.94 -18.91
C GLY A 159 -9.61 -42.82 -17.93
N ASP A 160 -9.42 -41.57 -18.38
CA ASP A 160 -8.73 -40.54 -17.57
C ASP A 160 -9.64 -39.50 -16.87
N GLU A 161 -10.97 -39.69 -16.92
CA GLU A 161 -11.99 -38.75 -16.37
C GLU A 161 -12.29 -38.91 -14.86
N ASP A 162 -11.68 -39.89 -14.17
CA ASP A 162 -12.01 -40.23 -12.77
C ASP A 162 -10.87 -40.04 -11.75
N LYS A 163 -9.78 -39.33 -12.10
CA LYS A 163 -8.66 -39.15 -11.16
C LYS A 163 -8.93 -38.02 -10.18
N ASN A 164 -8.63 -38.23 -8.90
CA ASN A 164 -8.69 -37.16 -7.92
C ASN A 164 -7.37 -36.39 -7.85
N VAL A 165 -7.44 -35.06 -7.88
CA VAL A 165 -6.32 -34.16 -7.56
C VAL A 165 -6.50 -33.70 -6.12
N ARG A 166 -5.49 -33.95 -5.28
CA ARG A 166 -5.51 -33.56 -3.86
C ARG A 166 -4.77 -32.25 -3.67
N GLY A 167 -5.35 -31.35 -2.89
CA GLY A 167 -4.66 -30.18 -2.35
C GLY A 167 -4.06 -30.48 -0.98
N TYR A 168 -3.08 -29.67 -0.59
CA TYR A 168 -2.30 -29.78 0.63
C TYR A 168 -2.10 -28.40 1.23
N LEU A 169 -2.39 -28.27 2.51
CA LEU A 169 -2.03 -27.11 3.32
C LEU A 169 -0.71 -27.40 4.03
N HIS A 170 0.34 -26.69 3.64
CA HIS A 170 1.65 -26.77 4.23
C HIS A 170 1.79 -25.72 5.33
N THR A 171 2.39 -26.12 6.45
CA THR A 171 2.79 -25.21 7.53
C THR A 171 4.30 -25.20 7.63
N TYR A 172 4.87 -24.01 7.49
CA TYR A 172 6.29 -23.76 7.62
C TYR A 172 6.57 -22.92 8.86
N GLN A 173 7.77 -23.09 9.39
CA GLN A 173 8.28 -22.29 10.50
C GLN A 173 9.63 -21.69 10.11
N ALA A 174 9.81 -20.39 10.36
CA ALA A 174 11.10 -19.73 10.23
C ALA A 174 12.14 -20.39 11.14
N LYS A 175 13.18 -20.98 10.54
CA LYS A 175 14.28 -21.67 11.23
C LYS A 175 15.32 -20.70 11.81
N ARG A 176 15.32 -19.45 11.35
CA ARG A 176 16.14 -18.33 11.82
C ARG A 176 15.37 -17.03 11.52
N ASP A 177 15.93 -15.90 11.92
CA ASP A 177 15.47 -14.62 11.41
C ASP A 177 15.65 -14.60 9.88
N LEU A 178 14.56 -14.28 9.18
CA LEU A 178 14.52 -14.16 7.72
C LEU A 178 14.56 -12.69 7.35
N ASN A 179 15.48 -12.32 6.46
CA ASN A 179 15.59 -10.97 5.95
C ASN A 179 14.70 -10.85 4.72
N LEU A 180 13.73 -9.96 4.75
CA LEU A 180 12.76 -9.79 3.66
C LEU A 180 12.75 -8.35 3.16
N LEU A 181 12.41 -8.16 1.89
CA LEU A 181 12.11 -6.84 1.34
C LEU A 181 10.59 -6.66 1.30
N TYR A 182 10.05 -5.77 2.12
CA TYR A 182 8.63 -5.40 2.09
C TYR A 182 8.38 -4.32 1.03
N ILE A 183 7.41 -4.56 0.16
CA ILE A 183 6.92 -3.62 -0.85
C ILE A 183 5.52 -3.16 -0.42
N ASP A 184 5.35 -1.86 -0.15
CA ASP A 184 4.09 -1.34 0.38
C ASP A 184 2.94 -1.25 -0.63
N GLY A 185 1.79 -0.77 -0.16
CA GLY A 185 0.54 -0.77 -0.91
C GLY A 185 -0.01 -2.18 -1.11
N MET A 186 -0.90 -2.32 -2.09
CA MET A 186 -1.45 -3.61 -2.51
C MET A 186 -0.54 -4.22 -3.58
N SER A 187 0.73 -4.41 -3.24
CA SER A 187 1.79 -4.84 -4.16
C SER A 187 1.60 -6.26 -4.73
N ALA A 188 0.65 -7.06 -4.25
CA ALA A 188 0.23 -8.30 -4.90
C ALA A 188 -1.06 -8.15 -5.73
N GLY A 189 -1.59 -6.93 -5.84
CA GLY A 189 -2.78 -6.61 -6.63
C GLY A 189 -2.56 -6.81 -8.13
N LYS A 190 -3.20 -7.78 -8.77
CA LYS A 190 -3.05 -8.04 -10.21
C LYS A 190 -4.00 -7.18 -11.05
N THR A 191 -3.87 -5.85 -10.95
CA THR A 191 -4.81 -4.86 -11.49
C THR A 191 -4.12 -3.81 -12.34
N SER A 192 -4.82 -3.22 -13.30
CA SER A 192 -4.28 -2.12 -14.10
C SER A 192 -4.19 -0.78 -13.36
N MET A 193 -4.53 -0.75 -12.08
CA MET A 193 -4.64 0.48 -11.29
C MET A 193 -3.30 0.97 -10.74
N GLY A 194 -2.21 0.24 -10.99
CA GLY A 194 -0.84 0.63 -10.61
C GLY A 194 -0.26 -0.12 -9.42
N THR A 195 -0.98 -1.11 -8.93
CA THR A 195 -0.60 -1.93 -7.77
C THR A 195 0.72 -2.68 -7.98
N LEU A 196 1.13 -2.94 -9.22
CA LEU A 196 2.39 -3.61 -9.56
C LEU A 196 3.52 -2.66 -10.00
N ASP A 197 3.29 -1.35 -10.06
CA ASP A 197 4.25 -0.36 -10.58
C ASP A 197 5.65 -0.49 -9.93
N SER A 198 5.70 -0.68 -8.62
CA SER A 198 6.94 -0.83 -7.84
C SER A 198 7.77 -2.05 -8.26
N GLN A 199 7.13 -3.15 -8.65
CA GLN A 199 7.81 -4.36 -9.11
C GLN A 199 8.10 -4.31 -10.60
N ASP A 200 7.08 -4.03 -11.41
CA ASP A 200 7.14 -4.20 -12.86
C ASP A 200 7.90 -3.06 -13.54
N LEU A 201 7.71 -1.82 -13.10
CA LEU A 201 8.37 -0.65 -13.69
C LEU A 201 9.73 -0.39 -13.06
N LEU A 202 9.82 -0.49 -11.73
CA LEU A 202 11.04 -0.14 -10.99
C LEU A 202 11.97 -1.34 -10.80
N LEU A 203 11.57 -2.39 -10.07
CA LEU A 203 12.48 -3.51 -9.78
C LEU A 203 12.85 -4.31 -11.04
N ARG A 204 11.91 -4.53 -11.95
CA ARG A 204 12.10 -5.23 -13.23
C ARG A 204 12.42 -4.29 -14.40
N GLU A 205 12.54 -2.98 -14.15
CA GLU A 205 12.93 -2.01 -15.18
C GLU A 205 12.05 -2.05 -16.45
N ASN A 206 10.74 -2.28 -16.26
CA ASN A 206 9.74 -2.35 -17.33
C ASN A 206 9.99 -3.46 -18.38
N THR A 207 10.54 -4.62 -17.95
CA THR A 207 10.69 -5.82 -18.81
C THR A 207 9.51 -6.79 -18.74
N THR A 208 8.47 -6.44 -17.98
CA THR A 208 7.25 -7.24 -17.81
C THR A 208 6.55 -7.46 -19.15
N ASN A 209 6.07 -8.68 -19.40
CA ASN A 209 5.31 -8.95 -20.61
C ASN A 209 3.94 -8.24 -20.57
N HIS A 210 3.82 -7.14 -21.32
CA HIS A 210 2.63 -6.29 -21.36
C HIS A 210 1.42 -6.91 -22.07
N ASP A 211 1.59 -8.04 -22.78
CA ASP A 211 0.46 -8.70 -23.44
C ASP A 211 -0.48 -9.37 -22.43
N ARG A 212 0.05 -9.78 -21.26
CA ARG A 212 -0.70 -10.45 -20.18
C ARG A 212 -0.08 -10.20 -18.78
N PRO A 213 0.01 -8.96 -18.29
CA PRO A 213 0.74 -8.63 -17.05
C PRO A 213 0.22 -9.34 -15.78
N GLY A 214 -1.08 -9.68 -15.72
CA GLY A 214 -1.65 -10.49 -14.63
C GLY A 214 -1.27 -11.99 -14.68
N PHE A 215 -0.69 -12.46 -15.78
CA PHE A 215 -0.23 -13.85 -15.97
C PHE A 215 1.28 -14.00 -15.79
N ASP A 216 1.98 -12.91 -15.46
CA ASP A 216 3.45 -12.86 -15.33
C ASP A 216 3.93 -13.11 -13.89
N GLU A 217 3.07 -13.65 -13.00
CA GLU A 217 3.39 -13.83 -11.57
C GLU A 217 4.60 -14.72 -11.32
N PHE A 218 4.73 -15.84 -12.05
CA PHE A 218 5.87 -16.74 -11.84
C PHE A 218 7.19 -16.18 -12.39
N PRO A 219 7.27 -15.67 -13.64
CA PRO A 219 8.46 -14.95 -14.10
C PRO A 219 8.82 -13.76 -13.20
N ARG A 220 7.83 -13.00 -12.71
CA ARG A 220 8.04 -11.93 -11.74
C ARG A 220 8.65 -12.46 -10.45
N ALA A 221 8.13 -13.55 -9.88
CA ALA A 221 8.68 -14.15 -8.68
C ALA A 221 10.15 -14.59 -8.87
N LEU A 222 10.48 -15.17 -10.03
CA LEU A 222 11.86 -15.52 -10.38
C LEU A 222 12.77 -14.28 -10.43
N ASP A 223 12.41 -13.28 -11.23
CA ASP A 223 13.19 -12.04 -11.40
C ASP A 223 13.40 -11.31 -10.06
N LEU A 224 12.35 -11.25 -9.24
CA LEU A 224 12.40 -10.62 -7.92
C LEU A 224 13.23 -11.42 -6.92
N CYS A 225 13.20 -12.75 -7.00
CA CYS A 225 14.00 -13.61 -6.12
C CYS A 225 15.48 -13.60 -6.47
N ASP A 226 15.84 -13.50 -7.74
CA ASP A 226 17.22 -13.30 -8.17
C ASP A 226 17.76 -11.98 -7.59
N LEU A 227 16.98 -10.90 -7.70
CA LEU A 227 17.32 -9.59 -7.16
C LEU A 227 17.40 -9.59 -5.61
N ALA A 228 16.41 -10.19 -4.95
CA ALA A 228 16.35 -10.29 -3.50
C ALA A 228 17.55 -11.06 -2.96
N SER A 229 17.90 -12.18 -3.58
CA SER A 229 19.05 -13.01 -3.20
C SER A 229 20.37 -12.27 -3.41
N GLU A 230 20.53 -11.52 -4.51
CA GLU A 230 21.69 -10.65 -4.75
C GLU A 230 21.86 -9.60 -3.63
N TRP A 231 20.74 -9.06 -3.13
CA TRP A 231 20.73 -8.07 -2.05
C TRP A 231 20.76 -8.68 -0.64
N GLY A 232 20.84 -10.00 -0.52
CA GLY A 232 20.93 -10.71 0.76
C GLY A 232 19.59 -10.88 1.49
N PHE A 233 18.47 -10.82 0.77
CA PHE A 233 17.14 -11.15 1.29
C PHE A 233 16.76 -12.58 0.95
N ASP A 234 15.95 -13.19 1.82
CA ASP A 234 15.37 -14.52 1.67
C ASP A 234 14.07 -14.50 0.84
N GLY A 235 13.49 -13.32 0.61
CA GLY A 235 12.21 -13.16 -0.07
C GLY A 235 11.65 -11.74 -0.01
N LEU A 236 10.43 -11.58 -0.52
CA LEU A 236 9.71 -10.31 -0.57
C LEU A 236 8.35 -10.42 0.11
N VAL A 237 7.97 -9.43 0.90
CA VAL A 237 6.62 -9.30 1.47
C VAL A 237 5.80 -8.36 0.60
N ARG A 238 4.59 -8.78 0.23
CA ARG A 238 3.63 -7.98 -0.55
C ARG A 238 2.20 -8.25 -0.11
N THR A 239 1.26 -7.38 -0.50
CA THR A 239 -0.11 -7.38 0.06
C THR A 239 -1.17 -7.53 -1.02
N GLU A 240 -2.11 -8.44 -0.80
CA GLU A 240 -3.41 -8.51 -1.47
C GLU A 240 -4.53 -8.53 -0.41
N ALA A 241 -5.49 -9.45 -0.44
CA ALA A 241 -6.34 -9.73 0.70
C ALA A 241 -5.51 -10.49 1.74
N GLY A 242 -4.79 -9.76 2.59
CA GLY A 242 -3.78 -10.31 3.48
C GLY A 242 -2.37 -10.21 2.89
N PHE A 243 -1.38 -10.51 3.72
CA PHE A 243 0.01 -10.43 3.32
C PHE A 243 0.52 -11.78 2.86
N GLU A 244 1.35 -11.76 1.82
CA GLU A 244 2.09 -12.90 1.32
C GLU A 244 3.60 -12.62 1.29
N VAL A 245 4.37 -13.69 1.30
CA VAL A 245 5.81 -13.71 1.13
C VAL A 245 6.12 -14.53 -0.11
N ILE A 246 6.74 -13.91 -1.12
CA ILE A 246 7.47 -14.67 -2.14
C ILE A 246 8.77 -15.11 -1.48
N TYR A 247 8.88 -16.38 -1.13
CA TYR A 247 10.07 -16.93 -0.48
C TYR A 247 10.94 -17.67 -1.50
N CYS A 248 12.21 -17.31 -1.58
CA CYS A 248 13.02 -17.61 -2.76
C CYS A 248 13.67 -19.00 -2.76
N ASP A 249 14.02 -19.53 -1.59
CA ASP A 249 14.68 -20.82 -1.45
C ASP A 249 14.16 -21.58 -0.22
N PHE A 250 13.13 -22.41 -0.45
CA PHE A 250 12.52 -23.25 0.59
C PHE A 250 13.46 -24.29 1.21
N THR A 251 14.64 -24.52 0.62
CA THR A 251 15.66 -25.42 1.20
C THR A 251 16.51 -24.74 2.27
N ASN A 252 16.41 -23.41 2.38
CA ASN A 252 17.11 -22.58 3.34
C ASN A 252 16.12 -21.82 4.24
N GLY A 253 16.46 -21.63 5.50
CA GLY A 253 15.70 -20.74 6.42
C GLY A 253 14.33 -21.23 6.90
N LEU A 254 13.75 -22.31 6.37
CA LEU A 254 12.46 -22.84 6.80
C LEU A 254 12.54 -24.28 7.35
N ASN A 255 11.68 -24.60 8.31
CA ASN A 255 11.35 -25.96 8.72
C ASN A 255 9.92 -26.28 8.27
N VAL A 256 9.71 -27.44 7.66
CA VAL A 256 8.37 -27.98 7.41
C VAL A 256 7.82 -28.54 8.71
N ILE A 257 6.67 -28.05 9.14
CA ILE A 257 5.97 -28.55 10.34
C ILE A 257 4.94 -29.61 9.96
N SER A 258 4.12 -29.33 8.95
CA SER A 258 3.09 -30.27 8.49
C SER A 258 2.72 -30.04 7.02
N MET A 259 2.23 -31.11 6.38
CA MET A 259 1.65 -31.07 5.04
C MET A 259 0.33 -31.84 5.08
N THR A 260 -0.77 -31.11 5.26
CA THR A 260 -2.08 -31.69 5.52
C THR A 260 -2.90 -31.77 4.24
N ARG A 261 -3.24 -32.99 3.82
CA ARG A 261 -4.10 -33.23 2.66
C ARG A 261 -5.52 -32.72 2.93
N THR A 262 -6.08 -31.96 1.99
CA THR A 262 -7.46 -31.47 2.09
C THR A 262 -8.48 -32.50 1.59
N MET A 263 -9.73 -32.34 2.03
CA MET A 263 -10.85 -33.22 1.66
C MET A 263 -11.32 -32.97 0.22
N MET A 264 -11.79 -34.01 -0.46
CA MET A 264 -12.51 -33.83 -1.73
C MET A 264 -13.85 -33.14 -1.51
N PRO A 265 -14.40 -32.45 -2.51
CA PRO A 265 -15.72 -31.83 -2.40
C PRO A 265 -16.80 -32.80 -1.91
N ASP A 266 -16.82 -34.03 -2.43
CA ASP A 266 -17.78 -35.08 -2.03
C ASP A 266 -17.63 -35.55 -0.57
N ASP A 267 -16.45 -35.35 0.03
CA ASP A 267 -16.16 -35.74 1.42
C ASP A 267 -16.43 -34.59 2.42
N LYS A 268 -16.72 -33.38 1.93
CA LYS A 268 -16.99 -32.21 2.78
C LYS A 268 -18.42 -32.24 3.32
N ILE A 269 -18.58 -31.78 4.56
CA ILE A 269 -19.90 -31.65 5.20
C ILE A 269 -20.64 -30.40 4.67
N GLY A 270 -19.90 -29.31 4.46
CA GLY A 270 -20.41 -28.06 3.89
C GLY A 270 -19.96 -27.86 2.44
N ASP A 271 -20.44 -26.79 1.83
CA ASP A 271 -20.22 -26.42 0.43
C ASP A 271 -19.14 -25.32 0.24
N ASP A 272 -18.37 -25.04 1.29
CA ASP A 272 -17.36 -23.97 1.35
C ASP A 272 -17.91 -22.54 1.12
N TYR A 273 -19.23 -22.34 1.22
CA TYR A 273 -19.88 -21.05 0.98
C TYR A 273 -19.26 -19.88 1.78
N LEU A 274 -18.74 -20.15 2.98
CA LEU A 274 -18.13 -19.13 3.84
C LEU A 274 -16.66 -18.84 3.54
N GLY A 275 -16.01 -19.50 2.59
CA GLY A 275 -14.55 -19.43 2.42
C GLY A 275 -14.01 -18.00 2.23
N GLN A 276 -14.60 -17.24 1.33
CA GLN A 276 -14.20 -15.84 1.09
C GLN A 276 -14.50 -14.94 2.29
N PHE A 277 -15.64 -15.14 2.95
CA PHE A 277 -15.97 -14.39 4.16
C PHE A 277 -15.01 -14.70 5.30
N GLN A 278 -14.60 -15.97 5.47
CA GLN A 278 -13.62 -16.39 6.47
C GLN A 278 -12.25 -15.80 6.19
N TRP A 279 -11.82 -15.77 4.93
CA TRP A 279 -10.59 -15.11 4.51
C TRP A 279 -10.65 -13.60 4.79
N ALA A 280 -11.69 -12.90 4.30
CA ALA A 280 -11.85 -11.47 4.54
C ALA A 280 -11.91 -11.14 6.05
N ARG A 281 -12.57 -12.00 6.85
CA ARG A 281 -12.57 -11.88 8.31
C ARG A 281 -11.16 -12.00 8.89
N ALA A 282 -10.41 -13.04 8.52
CA ALA A 282 -9.06 -13.26 9.03
C ALA A 282 -8.13 -12.08 8.75
N VAL A 283 -8.29 -11.46 7.58
CA VAL A 283 -7.56 -10.25 7.17
C VAL A 283 -8.04 -9.02 7.95
N ALA A 284 -9.35 -8.84 8.11
CA ALA A 284 -9.94 -7.70 8.81
C ALA A 284 -9.58 -7.66 10.31
N GLU A 285 -9.41 -8.81 10.96
CA GLU A 285 -8.92 -8.90 12.35
C GLU A 285 -7.48 -8.37 12.51
N ARG A 286 -6.75 -8.15 11.40
CA ARG A 286 -5.33 -7.75 11.36
C ARG A 286 -5.11 -6.48 10.53
N TYR A 287 -6.13 -5.63 10.40
CA TYR A 287 -6.00 -4.38 9.64
C TYR A 287 -4.85 -3.49 10.11
N ASP A 288 -4.63 -3.43 11.41
CA ASP A 288 -3.64 -2.54 12.04
C ASP A 288 -2.25 -3.19 12.22
N GLY A 289 -2.05 -4.40 11.68
CA GLY A 289 -0.73 -5.05 11.65
C GLY A 289 -0.78 -6.56 11.64
N LEU A 290 0.36 -7.17 11.28
CA LEU A 290 0.52 -8.62 11.22
C LEU A 290 0.51 -9.33 12.59
N GLY A 291 0.44 -8.60 13.70
CA GLY A 291 0.38 -9.14 15.05
C GLY A 291 1.64 -9.90 15.49
N ALA A 292 1.81 -10.04 16.81
CA ALA A 292 2.88 -10.81 17.47
C ALA A 292 4.30 -10.53 16.94
N ASP A 293 4.56 -9.30 16.49
CA ASP A 293 5.83 -8.88 15.88
C ASP A 293 6.35 -9.82 14.78
N ARG A 294 5.45 -10.52 14.05
CA ARG A 294 5.79 -11.49 13.00
C ARG A 294 6.57 -10.90 11.83
N LEU A 295 6.58 -9.57 11.70
CA LEU A 295 7.39 -8.84 10.74
C LEU A 295 7.85 -7.51 11.36
N ARG A 296 9.15 -7.34 11.51
CA ARG A 296 9.76 -6.11 12.04
C ARG A 296 10.30 -5.27 10.88
N ILE A 297 9.72 -4.11 10.65
CA ILE A 297 10.07 -3.22 9.53
C ILE A 297 11.16 -2.23 9.94
N ASP A 298 12.23 -2.11 9.14
CA ASP A 298 13.32 -1.15 9.35
C ASP A 298 13.02 0.18 8.62
N PHE A 299 12.27 1.05 9.27
CA PHE A 299 11.94 2.37 8.73
C PHE A 299 13.17 3.26 8.48
N SER A 300 14.25 3.06 9.25
CA SER A 300 15.51 3.80 9.08
C SER A 300 16.31 3.39 7.82
N SER A 301 15.82 2.40 7.09
CA SER A 301 16.31 1.97 5.78
C SER A 301 15.22 1.97 4.72
N MET A 302 14.11 2.70 4.95
CA MET A 302 13.03 2.88 3.98
C MET A 302 13.53 3.66 2.78
N VAL A 303 13.31 3.15 1.58
CA VAL A 303 13.45 3.92 0.33
C VAL A 303 12.08 4.07 -0.29
N SER A 304 11.69 5.29 -0.64
CA SER A 304 10.45 5.56 -1.34
C SER A 304 10.68 6.40 -2.57
N GLY A 305 9.97 6.09 -3.67
CA GLY A 305 9.93 6.96 -4.84
C GLY A 305 9.48 8.39 -4.52
N LEU A 306 8.71 8.58 -3.44
CA LEU A 306 8.26 9.90 -2.96
C LEU A 306 9.40 10.78 -2.43
N PHE A 307 10.58 10.22 -2.16
CA PHE A 307 11.76 11.00 -1.78
C PHE A 307 12.47 11.64 -2.97
N PHE A 308 12.10 11.27 -4.20
CA PHE A 308 12.79 11.66 -5.42
C PHE A 308 12.01 12.73 -6.19
N PRO A 309 12.70 13.57 -6.99
CA PRO A 309 12.06 14.61 -7.80
C PRO A 309 11.51 13.99 -9.09
N ILE A 310 10.45 13.18 -8.96
CA ILE A 310 9.81 12.46 -10.05
C ILE A 310 8.36 12.89 -10.24
N ASN A 311 7.85 12.74 -11.46
CA ASN A 311 6.43 12.90 -11.73
C ASN A 311 5.66 11.62 -11.31
N ILE A 312 4.66 11.78 -10.44
CA ILE A 312 3.85 10.68 -9.90
C ILE A 312 2.38 10.73 -10.35
N THR A 313 2.05 11.58 -11.32
CA THR A 313 0.67 11.72 -11.82
C THR A 313 0.19 10.48 -12.56
N SER A 314 -1.09 10.17 -12.45
CA SER A 314 -1.75 9.16 -13.29
C SER A 314 -1.73 9.56 -14.78
N SER A 315 -1.52 8.59 -15.66
CA SER A 315 -1.87 8.74 -17.08
C SER A 315 -3.36 8.48 -17.36
N ASP A 316 -4.08 7.88 -16.40
CA ASP A 316 -5.53 7.66 -16.47
C ASP A 316 -6.29 8.96 -16.13
N ILE A 317 -6.95 9.52 -17.15
CA ILE A 317 -7.71 10.77 -17.06
C ILE A 317 -8.96 10.62 -16.19
N ASP A 318 -9.53 9.41 -16.09
CA ASP A 318 -10.70 9.13 -15.28
C ASP A 318 -10.33 8.86 -13.81
N ARG A 319 -9.06 8.57 -13.55
CA ARG A 319 -8.50 8.33 -12.21
C ARG A 319 -7.26 9.19 -11.92
N PRO A 320 -7.40 10.53 -11.90
CA PRO A 320 -6.30 11.45 -11.57
C PRO A 320 -5.86 11.36 -10.10
N ASP A 321 -6.67 10.72 -9.25
CA ASP A 321 -6.39 10.44 -7.84
C ASP A 321 -5.30 9.36 -7.66
N LEU A 322 -5.12 8.48 -8.65
CA LEU A 322 -4.15 7.39 -8.59
C LEU A 322 -2.73 7.90 -8.85
N VAL A 323 -1.89 7.88 -7.81
CA VAL A 323 -0.45 8.12 -8.00
C VAL A 323 0.20 6.90 -8.65
N ARG A 324 1.08 7.13 -9.62
CA ARG A 324 1.70 6.09 -10.46
C ARG A 324 3.20 6.35 -10.65
N LEU A 325 4.00 5.29 -10.70
CA LEU A 325 5.44 5.39 -11.05
C LEU A 325 5.65 5.49 -12.57
N GLU A 326 4.63 5.17 -13.38
CA GLU A 326 4.71 5.19 -14.84
C GLU A 326 5.15 6.55 -15.41
N SER A 327 4.73 7.65 -14.79
CA SER A 327 5.04 9.01 -15.21
C SER A 327 6.46 9.46 -14.88
N ALA A 328 7.20 8.72 -14.02
CA ALA A 328 8.55 9.08 -13.62
C ALA A 328 9.57 8.88 -14.75
N GLY A 329 9.29 7.97 -15.69
CA GLY A 329 10.20 7.59 -16.77
C GLY A 329 11.29 6.61 -16.33
N LEU A 330 11.63 5.67 -17.23
CA LEU A 330 12.55 4.58 -16.93
C LEU A 330 13.95 5.00 -16.42
N PRO A 331 14.60 6.08 -16.92
CA PRO A 331 15.88 6.53 -16.37
C PRO A 331 15.80 6.87 -14.87
N ALA A 332 14.76 7.60 -14.46
CA ALA A 332 14.54 7.94 -13.05
C ALA A 332 14.28 6.69 -12.20
N LEU A 333 13.47 5.74 -12.70
CA LEU A 333 13.21 4.48 -11.99
C LEU A 333 14.48 3.64 -11.79
N LYS A 334 15.37 3.61 -12.78
CA LYS A 334 16.70 2.96 -12.64
C LYS A 334 17.57 3.65 -11.60
N ASP A 335 17.51 4.97 -11.49
CA ASP A 335 18.23 5.72 -10.45
C ASP A 335 17.71 5.37 -9.05
N ILE A 336 16.39 5.26 -8.89
CA ILE A 336 15.75 4.84 -7.64
C ILE A 336 16.13 3.40 -7.30
N LYS A 337 16.06 2.46 -8.26
CA LYS A 337 16.48 1.06 -8.05
C LYS A 337 17.93 0.96 -7.60
N ARG A 338 18.85 1.74 -8.20
CA ARG A 338 20.26 1.78 -7.79
C ARG A 338 20.42 2.30 -6.35
N TYR A 339 19.73 3.38 -6.00
CA TYR A 339 19.74 3.89 -4.63
C TYR A 339 19.16 2.86 -3.63
N LEU A 340 18.07 2.20 -4.01
CA LEU A 340 17.47 1.12 -3.23
C LEU A 340 18.46 -0.02 -3.01
N ALA A 341 19.18 -0.48 -4.03
CA ALA A 341 20.21 -1.52 -3.89
C ALA A 341 21.31 -1.10 -2.89
N ASP A 342 21.78 0.14 -2.99
CA ASP A 342 22.82 0.68 -2.10
C ASP A 342 22.37 0.68 -0.64
N VAL A 343 21.12 1.07 -0.35
CA VAL A 343 20.54 1.07 1.00
C VAL A 343 20.22 -0.36 1.47
N ALA A 344 19.63 -1.17 0.61
CA ALA A 344 19.12 -2.49 0.94
C ALA A 344 20.24 -3.48 1.30
N THR A 345 21.44 -3.30 0.75
CA THR A 345 22.64 -4.09 1.05
C THR A 345 23.39 -3.64 2.32
N GLN A 346 22.98 -2.53 2.95
CA GLN A 346 23.55 -2.11 4.25
C GLN A 346 22.97 -2.95 5.41
N PRO A 347 23.70 -3.03 6.54
CA PRO A 347 23.15 -3.59 7.78
C PRO A 347 21.87 -2.88 8.19
N ARG A 348 20.88 -3.68 8.64
CA ARG A 348 19.61 -3.16 9.18
C ARG A 348 19.88 -2.28 10.39
N ARG A 349 19.19 -1.14 10.46
CA ARG A 349 19.48 -0.07 11.42
C ARG A 349 18.53 -0.07 12.60
N PHE A 350 17.22 -0.10 12.32
CA PHE A 350 16.16 0.01 13.32
C PHE A 350 16.37 1.22 14.27
N THR A 351 16.91 2.33 13.76
CA THR A 351 17.32 3.48 14.56
C THR A 351 16.11 4.17 15.21
N VAL A 352 15.04 4.37 14.44
CA VAL A 352 13.83 5.04 14.88
C VAL A 352 12.60 4.24 14.46
N ASN A 353 11.70 4.01 15.41
CA ASN A 353 10.35 3.51 15.10
C ASN A 353 9.47 4.67 14.60
N TRP A 354 9.63 5.03 13.33
CA TRP A 354 8.88 6.12 12.71
C TRP A 354 7.38 5.87 12.66
N GLN A 355 6.96 4.62 12.47
CA GLN A 355 5.54 4.27 12.53
C GLN A 355 4.96 4.53 13.93
N GLY A 356 5.68 4.21 14.99
CA GLY A 356 5.26 4.55 16.36
C GLY A 356 5.15 6.06 16.61
N VAL A 357 6.01 6.88 16.01
CA VAL A 357 5.89 8.36 16.06
C VAL A 357 4.61 8.81 15.37
N VAL A 358 4.34 8.29 14.17
CA VAL A 358 3.15 8.60 13.40
C VAL A 358 1.87 8.13 14.12
N ASP A 359 1.90 6.96 14.76
CA ASP A 359 0.79 6.44 15.57
C ASP A 359 0.43 7.36 16.75
N LEU A 360 1.44 7.92 17.43
CA LEU A 360 1.21 8.87 18.52
C LEU A 360 0.55 10.17 18.01
N ILE A 361 0.95 10.64 16.83
CA ILE A 361 0.37 11.81 16.18
C ILE A 361 -1.08 11.54 15.79
N VAL A 362 -1.32 10.45 15.05
CA VAL A 362 -2.67 10.05 14.62
C VAL A 362 -3.57 9.82 15.83
N GLY A 363 -3.08 9.09 16.84
CA GLY A 363 -3.80 8.84 18.10
C GLY A 363 -4.13 10.11 18.89
N ARG A 364 -3.28 11.15 18.81
CA ARG A 364 -3.55 12.45 19.43
C ARG A 364 -4.60 13.25 18.66
N PHE A 365 -4.50 13.34 17.34
CA PHE A 365 -5.26 14.35 16.59
C PHE A 365 -6.47 13.79 15.83
N ALA A 366 -6.44 12.55 15.34
CA ALA A 366 -7.40 12.09 14.33
C ALA A 366 -8.86 12.13 14.79
N LYS A 367 -9.16 11.53 15.95
CA LYS A 367 -10.54 11.50 16.51
C LYS A 367 -11.02 12.88 16.94
N ARG A 368 -10.12 13.73 17.46
CA ARG A 368 -10.44 15.11 17.85
C ARG A 368 -10.80 15.94 16.63
N MET A 369 -9.99 15.86 15.57
CA MET A 369 -10.29 16.52 14.30
C MET A 369 -11.59 16.02 13.69
N GLY A 370 -11.83 14.70 13.68
CA GLY A 370 -13.10 14.12 13.22
C GLY A 370 -14.32 14.65 13.99
N SER A 371 -14.21 14.73 15.32
CA SER A 371 -15.24 15.35 16.17
C SER A 371 -15.46 16.83 15.84
N MET A 372 -14.38 17.61 15.77
CA MET A 372 -14.42 19.04 15.46
C MET A 372 -14.98 19.35 14.05
N ALA A 373 -14.71 18.47 13.09
CA ALA A 373 -15.23 18.53 11.74
C ALA A 373 -16.72 18.13 11.63
N SER A 374 -17.24 17.35 12.58
CA SER A 374 -18.63 16.90 12.55
C SER A 374 -19.63 18.03 12.79
N ASP A 375 -20.74 18.03 12.05
CA ASP A 375 -21.87 18.93 12.30
C ASP A 375 -22.64 18.62 13.59
N SER A 376 -22.47 17.42 14.15
CA SER A 376 -23.07 17.03 15.42
C SER A 376 -22.44 17.70 16.63
N LEU A 377 -21.17 18.13 16.55
CA LEU A 377 -20.50 18.79 17.67
C LEU A 377 -21.07 20.21 17.84
N SER A 378 -21.46 20.57 19.05
CA SER A 378 -21.94 21.93 19.34
C SER A 378 -20.82 22.95 19.11
N TRP A 379 -21.16 24.18 18.72
CA TRP A 379 -20.13 25.22 18.52
C TRP A 379 -19.38 25.55 19.81
N ARG A 380 -20.02 25.41 20.99
CA ARG A 380 -19.37 25.60 22.29
C ARG A 380 -18.33 24.51 22.54
N ASN A 381 -18.70 23.25 22.33
CA ASN A 381 -17.78 22.13 22.48
C ASN A 381 -16.62 22.20 21.46
N PHE A 382 -16.87 22.74 20.27
CA PHE A 382 -15.80 23.01 19.29
C PHE A 382 -14.78 24.02 19.84
N VAL A 383 -15.25 25.09 20.47
CA VAL A 383 -14.36 26.09 21.12
C VAL A 383 -13.54 25.43 22.21
N ASP A 384 -14.19 24.65 23.09
CA ASP A 384 -13.51 23.96 24.20
C ASP A 384 -12.47 22.94 23.71
N GLU A 385 -12.74 22.22 22.61
CA GLU A 385 -11.79 21.30 21.98
C GLU A 385 -10.55 22.04 21.44
N ILE A 386 -10.75 23.15 20.73
CA ILE A 386 -9.64 23.98 20.23
C ILE A 386 -8.83 24.57 21.38
N GLU A 387 -9.49 25.08 22.41
CA GLU A 387 -8.83 25.62 23.59
C GLU A 387 -8.00 24.53 24.27
N SER A 388 -8.61 23.38 24.57
CA SER A 388 -7.94 22.25 25.24
C SER A 388 -6.74 21.73 24.45
N ILE A 389 -6.89 21.53 23.14
CA ILE A 389 -5.83 20.92 22.32
C ILE A 389 -4.64 21.86 22.15
N THR A 390 -4.85 23.18 22.15
CA THR A 390 -3.77 24.18 21.95
C THR A 390 -3.15 24.67 23.26
N SER A 391 -3.92 24.73 24.35
CA SER A 391 -3.44 25.20 25.67
C SER A 391 -2.32 24.34 26.27
N THR A 392 -2.12 23.11 25.78
CA THR A 392 -0.99 22.25 26.23
C THR A 392 0.38 22.89 25.95
N TRP A 393 0.49 23.69 24.89
CA TRP A 393 1.75 24.28 24.43
C TRP A 393 1.79 25.80 24.49
N PHE A 394 0.67 26.43 24.85
CA PHE A 394 0.55 27.88 24.93
C PHE A 394 0.91 28.35 26.33
N ASP A 395 2.00 29.12 26.44
CA ASP A 395 2.38 29.75 27.70
C ASP A 395 1.48 30.97 27.97
N ALA A 396 0.90 31.06 29.16
CA ALA A 396 -0.02 32.13 29.49
C ALA A 396 0.74 33.45 29.70
N ALA A 397 0.06 34.58 29.47
CA ALA A 397 0.64 35.87 29.84
C ALA A 397 0.64 36.01 31.38
N PRO A 398 1.74 36.50 31.97
CA PRO A 398 1.79 36.77 33.40
C PRO A 398 0.75 37.84 33.75
N LEU A 399 0.12 37.69 34.91
CA LEU A 399 -0.76 38.68 35.51
C LEU A 399 0.02 39.54 36.53
N PRO A 400 -0.41 40.79 36.80
CA PRO A 400 0.29 41.67 37.74
C PRO A 400 0.46 41.11 39.16
N ASP A 401 -0.42 40.18 39.56
CA ASP A 401 -0.42 39.55 40.87
C ASP A 401 0.23 38.16 40.86
N ASP A 402 0.83 37.73 39.73
CA ASP A 402 1.55 36.46 39.65
C ASP A 402 2.82 36.51 40.49
N ILE A 403 3.06 35.44 41.26
CA ILE A 403 4.29 35.28 42.03
C ILE A 403 5.31 34.59 41.11
N THR A 404 6.00 35.37 40.28
CA THR A 404 7.06 34.85 39.42
C THR A 404 8.37 34.70 40.23
N LEU A 405 8.89 33.47 40.32
CA LEU A 405 10.14 33.17 41.02
C LEU A 405 11.39 33.34 40.14
N THR A 406 11.22 33.74 38.89
CA THR A 406 12.27 33.87 37.86
C THR A 406 12.14 35.20 37.11
N ILE A 407 13.25 35.70 36.55
CA ILE A 407 13.29 36.92 35.75
C ILE A 407 12.78 36.58 34.34
N GLU A 408 11.75 37.29 33.86
CA GLU A 408 11.15 37.09 32.53
C GLU A 408 11.77 38.04 31.48
N ASP A 409 11.86 37.57 30.24
CA ASP A 409 12.24 38.38 29.06
C ASP A 409 11.03 39.14 28.50
N GLU A 410 11.24 40.40 28.08
CA GLU A 410 10.18 41.37 27.75
C GLU A 410 9.53 41.20 26.36
N GLU A 411 10.02 40.31 25.49
CA GLU A 411 9.48 40.11 24.12
C GLU A 411 9.37 38.62 23.74
N VAL A 412 8.27 37.97 24.09
CA VAL A 412 8.00 36.55 23.74
C VAL A 412 6.83 36.44 22.77
N ASN A 413 7.08 35.91 21.57
CA ASN A 413 6.02 35.55 20.63
C ASN A 413 5.42 34.19 21.01
N ARG A 414 4.56 34.21 22.03
CA ARG A 414 3.95 33.02 22.66
C ARG A 414 3.26 32.08 21.66
N THR A 415 2.58 32.62 20.64
CA THR A 415 1.92 31.80 19.62
C THR A 415 2.94 31.06 18.75
N ALA A 416 4.00 31.74 18.30
CA ALA A 416 5.05 31.10 17.51
C ALA A 416 5.79 30.01 18.33
N ASP A 417 6.07 30.28 19.60
CA ASP A 417 6.68 29.31 20.50
C ASP A 417 5.76 28.10 20.73
N ALA A 418 4.46 28.34 20.94
CA ALA A 418 3.48 27.28 21.12
C ALA A 418 3.35 26.38 19.88
N ILE A 419 3.36 26.97 18.67
CA ILE A 419 3.39 26.21 17.40
C ILE A 419 4.67 25.36 17.33
N PHE A 420 5.83 25.92 17.67
CA PHE A 420 7.09 25.18 17.68
C PHE A 420 7.06 24.01 18.67
N GLN A 421 6.56 24.23 19.89
CA GLN A 421 6.44 23.18 20.91
C GLN A 421 5.47 22.07 20.47
N CYS A 422 4.31 22.43 19.93
CA CYS A 422 3.33 21.51 19.36
C CYS A 422 3.96 20.66 18.25
N ARG A 423 4.62 21.31 17.29
CA ARG A 423 5.25 20.65 16.13
C ARG A 423 6.31 19.64 16.56
N LYS A 424 7.18 20.01 17.51
CA LYS A 424 8.31 19.17 17.91
C LYS A 424 7.95 18.10 18.94
N HIS A 425 6.83 18.22 19.65
CA HIS A 425 6.49 17.37 20.79
C HIS A 425 6.66 15.87 20.51
N PHE A 426 6.05 15.35 19.45
CA PHE A 426 6.11 13.91 19.10
C PHE A 426 7.40 13.50 18.39
N LEU A 427 8.15 14.46 17.86
CA LEU A 427 9.43 14.22 17.18
C LEU A 427 10.62 14.18 18.15
N ARG A 428 10.50 14.82 19.32
CA ARG A 428 11.57 14.91 20.33
C ARG A 428 12.21 13.55 20.66
N PRO A 429 11.47 12.46 20.92
CA PRO A 429 12.09 11.17 21.22
C PRO A 429 13.00 10.65 20.11
N ALA A 430 12.60 10.84 18.84
CA ALA A 430 13.40 10.43 17.68
C ALA A 430 14.69 11.26 17.55
N THR A 431 14.63 12.55 17.89
CA THR A 431 15.78 13.47 17.75
C THR A 431 16.91 13.24 18.76
N ILE A 432 16.71 12.47 19.83
CA ILE A 432 17.78 12.18 20.81
C ILE A 432 18.97 11.45 20.15
N ASN A 433 18.69 10.59 19.17
CA ASN A 433 19.69 9.80 18.45
C ASN A 433 19.96 10.34 17.04
N TRP A 434 19.78 11.64 16.81
CA TRP A 434 19.92 12.24 15.47
C TRP A 434 21.29 11.99 14.82
N GLU A 435 22.36 11.86 15.61
CA GLU A 435 23.71 11.54 15.12
C GLU A 435 23.82 10.15 14.46
N LYS A 436 22.86 9.26 14.75
CA LYS A 436 22.78 7.90 14.18
C LYS A 436 21.80 7.81 13.01
N TRP A 437 21.15 8.91 12.66
CA TRP A 437 20.17 8.92 11.59
C TRP A 437 20.83 8.61 10.26
N SER A 438 20.15 7.78 9.48
CA SER A 438 20.42 7.66 8.06
C SER A 438 19.88 8.89 7.32
N PHE A 439 20.23 9.01 6.04
CA PHE A 439 19.57 10.02 5.21
C PHE A 439 18.07 9.73 5.07
N GLU A 440 17.66 8.45 5.08
CA GLU A 440 16.26 8.05 5.08
C GLU A 440 15.52 8.59 6.33
N ASP A 441 16.13 8.50 7.52
CA ASP A 441 15.58 9.08 8.76
C ASP A 441 15.39 10.61 8.64
N GLU A 442 16.35 11.31 8.01
CA GLU A 442 16.25 12.77 7.79
C GLU A 442 15.09 13.15 6.85
N LEU A 443 14.84 12.33 5.82
CA LEU A 443 13.76 12.54 4.85
C LEU A 443 12.40 12.27 5.51
N ILE A 444 12.28 11.17 6.24
CA ILE A 444 11.07 10.83 7.02
C ILE A 444 10.77 11.93 8.04
N PHE A 445 11.78 12.36 8.82
CA PHE A 445 11.64 13.47 9.76
C PHE A 445 11.12 14.72 9.06
N THR A 446 11.69 15.07 7.90
CA THR A 446 11.29 16.25 7.13
C THR A 446 9.80 16.19 6.77
N SER A 447 9.30 15.03 6.35
CA SER A 447 7.87 14.85 6.04
C SER A 447 6.98 14.95 7.27
N ILE A 448 7.29 14.24 8.36
CA ILE A 448 6.47 14.27 9.58
C ILE A 448 6.47 15.67 10.20
N ASP A 449 7.61 16.36 10.19
CA ASP A 449 7.76 17.72 10.71
C ASP A 449 6.96 18.74 9.88
N THR A 450 6.85 18.53 8.56
CA THR A 450 6.01 19.33 7.66
C THR A 450 4.52 19.10 7.94
N VAL A 451 4.10 17.84 8.13
CA VAL A 451 2.73 17.50 8.53
C VAL A 451 2.37 18.17 9.86
N MET A 452 3.26 18.06 10.85
CA MET A 452 3.06 18.65 12.17
C MET A 452 3.05 20.18 12.14
N GLU A 453 3.83 20.81 11.25
CA GLU A 453 3.75 22.25 11.02
C GLU A 453 2.36 22.68 10.53
N ASN A 454 1.78 21.95 9.55
CA ASN A 454 0.43 22.25 9.05
C ASN A 454 -0.64 22.03 10.14
N VAL A 455 -0.58 20.90 10.86
CA VAL A 455 -1.52 20.58 11.95
C VAL A 455 -1.49 21.66 13.02
N CYS A 456 -0.30 21.97 13.56
CA CYS A 456 -0.18 22.92 14.66
C CYS A 456 -0.53 24.34 14.23
N SER A 457 -0.02 24.81 13.09
CA SER A 457 -0.33 26.18 12.60
C SER A 457 -1.82 26.37 12.32
N THR A 458 -2.50 25.38 11.76
CA THR A 458 -3.95 25.43 11.55
C THR A 458 -4.71 25.50 12.88
N LEU A 459 -4.40 24.65 13.85
CA LEU A 459 -5.07 24.65 15.15
C LEU A 459 -4.87 25.97 15.90
N PHE A 460 -3.66 26.55 15.86
CA PHE A 460 -3.39 27.84 16.47
C PHE A 460 -4.04 29.01 15.70
N SER A 461 -4.14 28.91 14.37
CA SER A 461 -4.91 29.89 13.58
C SER A 461 -6.40 29.88 13.97
N VAL A 462 -6.97 28.70 14.22
CA VAL A 462 -8.35 28.61 14.74
C VAL A 462 -8.44 29.17 16.15
N ARG A 463 -7.48 28.91 17.03
CA ARG A 463 -7.42 29.50 18.38
C ARG A 463 -7.43 31.02 18.31
N ASP A 464 -6.60 31.63 17.47
CA ASP A 464 -6.52 33.08 17.31
C ASP A 464 -7.85 33.67 16.80
N LEU A 465 -8.49 33.01 15.81
CA LEU A 465 -9.82 33.39 15.33
C LEU A 465 -10.89 33.36 16.43
N LEU A 466 -10.85 32.37 17.33
CA LEU A 466 -11.78 32.26 18.46
C LEU A 466 -11.47 33.29 19.54
N TYR A 467 -10.19 33.55 19.81
CA TYR A 467 -9.74 34.54 20.77
C TYR A 467 -10.18 35.96 20.38
N ASP A 468 -10.02 36.33 19.10
CA ASP A 468 -10.47 37.63 18.58
C ASP A 468 -11.99 37.79 18.60
N ALA A 469 -12.73 36.68 18.48
CA ALA A 469 -14.18 36.66 18.55
C ALA A 469 -14.74 36.60 19.98
N SER A 470 -13.88 36.38 20.99
CA SER A 470 -14.30 36.20 22.39
C SER A 470 -14.69 37.54 23.04
N PRO A 471 -15.82 37.62 23.77
CA PRO A 471 -16.25 38.86 24.41
C PRO A 471 -15.30 39.23 25.56
N ARG A 472 -14.54 40.32 25.41
CA ARG A 472 -13.67 40.87 26.47
C ARG A 472 -14.47 41.71 27.47
N GLY A 473 -15.44 41.10 28.14
CA GLY A 473 -16.18 41.70 29.26
C GLY A 473 -17.53 42.35 28.93
N ASP A 474 -18.12 42.10 27.75
CA ASP A 474 -19.46 42.58 27.40
C ASP A 474 -20.47 41.43 27.35
N THR A 475 -21.64 41.62 27.97
CA THR A 475 -22.66 40.60 28.11
C THR A 475 -23.51 40.49 26.84
N GLY A 476 -23.25 39.47 26.02
CA GLY A 476 -24.35 38.74 25.38
C GLY A 476 -24.33 38.50 23.87
N ASP A 477 -23.37 39.02 23.10
CA ASP A 477 -23.32 38.72 21.65
C ASP A 477 -22.31 37.60 21.30
N GLU A 478 -22.71 36.36 21.54
CA GLU A 478 -21.94 35.16 21.14
C GLU A 478 -22.02 34.87 19.63
N SER A 479 -22.71 35.71 18.84
CA SER A 479 -22.86 35.47 17.39
C SER A 479 -21.51 35.48 16.67
N ARG A 480 -20.57 36.32 17.13
CA ARG A 480 -19.20 36.39 16.61
C ARG A 480 -18.44 35.09 16.88
N LEU A 481 -18.49 34.59 18.11
CA LEU A 481 -17.83 33.36 18.50
C LEU A 481 -18.42 32.15 17.76
N ARG A 482 -19.75 32.10 17.61
CA ARG A 482 -20.43 31.08 16.79
C ARG A 482 -19.99 31.11 15.32
N LYS A 483 -19.84 32.31 14.74
CA LYS A 483 -19.34 32.47 13.35
C LYS A 483 -17.87 32.03 13.24
N ALA A 484 -17.03 32.41 14.20
CA ALA A 484 -15.63 32.01 14.26
C ALA A 484 -15.49 30.48 14.39
N ALA A 485 -16.29 29.83 15.25
CA ALA A 485 -16.34 28.38 15.36
C ALA A 485 -16.74 27.69 14.04
N LYS A 486 -17.70 28.27 13.29
CA LYS A 486 -18.06 27.76 11.95
C LYS A 486 -16.89 27.86 10.97
N THR A 487 -16.17 28.99 10.95
CA THR A 487 -14.97 29.15 10.12
C THR A 487 -13.86 28.20 10.55
N GLY A 488 -13.62 28.07 11.86
CA GLY A 488 -12.65 27.13 12.42
C GLY A 488 -12.94 25.68 12.02
N ARG A 489 -14.21 25.27 12.06
CA ARG A 489 -14.62 23.93 11.59
C ARG A 489 -14.28 23.72 10.11
N ALA A 490 -14.47 24.72 9.26
CA ALA A 490 -14.11 24.62 7.85
C ALA A 490 -12.58 24.48 7.66
N LEU A 491 -11.77 25.18 8.46
CA LEU A 491 -10.31 25.02 8.46
C LEU A 491 -9.88 23.62 8.90
N VAL A 492 -10.51 23.07 9.95
CA VAL A 492 -10.26 21.68 10.39
C VAL A 492 -10.64 20.67 9.30
N ARG A 493 -11.76 20.88 8.59
CA ARG A 493 -12.15 20.02 7.45
C ARG A 493 -11.13 20.07 6.32
N GLY A 494 -10.69 21.27 5.92
CA GLY A 494 -9.66 21.43 4.89
C GLY A 494 -8.34 20.73 5.29
N LEU A 495 -7.93 20.88 6.55
CA LEU A 495 -6.76 20.16 7.07
C LEU A 495 -6.95 18.63 7.01
N MET A 496 -8.12 18.10 7.36
CA MET A 496 -8.40 16.67 7.24
C MET A 496 -8.34 16.20 5.78
N GLU A 497 -8.90 16.96 4.84
CA GLU A 497 -8.83 16.64 3.41
C GLU A 497 -7.39 16.59 2.90
N GLU A 498 -6.53 17.53 3.32
CA GLU A 498 -5.12 17.55 2.95
C GLU A 498 -4.31 16.39 3.56
N LEU A 499 -4.52 16.11 4.84
CA LEU A 499 -3.82 15.05 5.58
C LEU A 499 -4.21 13.65 5.09
N ALA A 500 -5.49 13.48 4.75
CA ALA A 500 -6.07 12.24 4.24
C ALA A 500 -5.64 11.02 5.07
N TRP A 501 -5.81 11.05 6.39
CA TRP A 501 -5.45 9.93 7.25
C TRP A 501 -6.45 8.77 7.08
N THR A 502 -5.91 7.57 6.91
CA THR A 502 -6.68 6.34 6.63
C THR A 502 -7.70 5.99 7.73
N VAL A 503 -7.42 6.40 8.97
CA VAL A 503 -8.27 6.14 10.13
C VAL A 503 -9.62 6.85 10.07
N TRP A 504 -9.77 7.90 9.25
CA TRP A 504 -11.08 8.57 9.10
C TRP A 504 -12.04 7.80 8.21
N ALA A 505 -11.54 6.88 7.39
CA ALA A 505 -12.40 5.92 6.69
C ALA A 505 -12.79 4.73 7.59
N GLN A 506 -12.10 4.55 8.73
CA GLN A 506 -12.26 3.39 9.61
C GLN A 506 -13.21 3.74 10.77
N GLU A 507 -14.49 3.40 10.63
CA GLU A 507 -15.45 3.54 11.72
C GLU A 507 -16.09 2.20 12.10
N GLN A 508 -16.45 2.09 13.39
CA GLN A 508 -17.25 1.02 14.04
C GLN A 508 -16.48 -0.23 14.51
N PRO A 509 -16.85 -0.79 15.68
CA PRO A 509 -16.94 -2.24 15.81
C PRO A 509 -18.19 -2.75 15.07
N CYS A 510 -18.05 -3.76 14.23
CA CYS A 510 -19.17 -4.37 13.52
C CYS A 510 -20.03 -5.27 14.42
N PRO A 511 -21.34 -5.42 14.14
CA PRO A 511 -22.17 -6.37 14.87
C PRO A 511 -21.74 -7.82 14.62
N PRO A 512 -22.11 -8.76 15.52
CA PRO A 512 -21.83 -10.18 15.30
C PRO A 512 -22.38 -10.67 13.95
N GLY A 513 -21.57 -11.40 13.20
CA GLY A 513 -21.93 -11.91 11.86
C GLY A 513 -21.57 -10.96 10.71
N GLU A 514 -21.01 -9.78 11.01
CA GLU A 514 -20.46 -8.85 10.03
C GLU A 514 -18.96 -8.64 10.28
N VAL A 515 -18.25 -8.24 9.22
CA VAL A 515 -16.84 -7.85 9.28
C VAL A 515 -16.69 -6.43 8.77
N LEU A 516 -15.80 -5.65 9.39
CA LEU A 516 -15.42 -4.36 8.83
C LEU A 516 -14.68 -4.64 7.53
N PHE A 517 -15.21 -4.15 6.42
CA PHE A 517 -14.69 -4.49 5.11
C PHE A 517 -14.36 -3.24 4.30
N ILE A 518 -13.17 -3.28 3.72
CA ILE A 518 -12.69 -2.37 2.69
C ILE A 518 -12.33 -3.21 1.46
N ALA A 519 -12.52 -2.65 0.26
CA ALA A 519 -12.05 -3.29 -0.95
C ALA A 519 -10.56 -3.63 -0.83
N MET A 520 -10.21 -4.91 -0.99
CA MET A 520 -8.85 -5.46 -0.94
C MET A 520 -8.75 -6.50 -2.05
N TRP A 521 -7.85 -6.37 -3.01
CA TRP A 521 -7.76 -7.31 -4.14
C TRP A 521 -7.64 -8.76 -3.63
N PRO A 522 -8.48 -9.74 -4.08
CA PRO A 522 -9.42 -9.64 -5.19
C PRO A 522 -10.87 -9.27 -4.84
N PHE A 523 -11.13 -8.94 -3.59
CA PHE A 523 -12.46 -8.69 -3.05
C PHE A 523 -12.87 -7.21 -3.04
N GLY A 524 -14.18 -7.00 -3.18
CA GLY A 524 -14.83 -5.71 -2.95
C GLY A 524 -15.17 -4.91 -4.22
N GLY A 525 -16.29 -4.20 -4.12
CA GLY A 525 -16.80 -3.28 -5.13
C GLY A 525 -16.42 -1.82 -4.85
N ALA A 526 -16.79 -0.92 -5.77
CA ALA A 526 -16.50 0.51 -5.61
C ALA A 526 -17.05 1.10 -4.29
N LYS A 527 -18.21 0.61 -3.84
CA LYS A 527 -18.80 1.00 -2.55
C LYS A 527 -17.88 0.66 -1.37
N ASP A 528 -17.22 -0.49 -1.40
CA ASP A 528 -16.31 -0.92 -0.33
C ASP A 528 -15.01 -0.11 -0.30
N HIS A 529 -14.61 0.48 -1.44
CA HIS A 529 -13.44 1.35 -1.49
C HIS A 529 -13.76 2.77 -1.00
N TRP A 530 -14.84 3.36 -1.50
CA TRP A 530 -15.18 4.77 -1.23
C TRP A 530 -15.97 4.97 0.06
N ASN A 531 -16.68 3.95 0.52
CA ASN A 531 -17.45 3.97 1.77
C ASN A 531 -17.35 2.60 2.46
N PRO A 532 -16.15 2.24 2.95
CA PRO A 532 -15.94 0.97 3.64
C PRO A 532 -16.83 0.89 4.88
N GLY A 533 -17.16 -0.32 5.30
CA GLY A 533 -18.07 -0.52 6.42
C GLY A 533 -18.36 -1.99 6.70
N CYS A 534 -19.28 -2.24 7.62
CA CYS A 534 -19.63 -3.59 8.00
C CYS A 534 -20.34 -4.33 6.85
N ARG A 535 -19.89 -5.55 6.58
CA ARG A 535 -20.45 -6.46 5.58
C ARG A 535 -20.82 -7.78 6.21
N SER A 536 -22.05 -8.23 5.94
CA SER A 536 -22.51 -9.58 6.25
C SER A 536 -21.88 -10.60 5.30
N ILE A 537 -22.12 -11.88 5.57
CA ILE A 537 -21.71 -13.00 4.72
C ILE A 537 -22.18 -12.80 3.26
N ASP A 538 -23.46 -12.49 3.06
CA ASP A 538 -24.04 -12.24 1.72
C ASP A 538 -23.56 -10.91 1.10
N GLY A 539 -23.08 -9.99 1.92
CA GLY A 539 -22.75 -8.61 1.53
C GLY A 539 -21.32 -8.40 1.04
N LEU A 540 -20.43 -9.40 1.17
CA LEU A 540 -19.01 -9.25 0.82
C LEU A 540 -18.76 -9.29 -0.70
N MET A 541 -19.66 -9.95 -1.46
CA MET A 541 -19.74 -9.88 -2.93
C MET A 541 -21.19 -10.09 -3.38
N PRO A 542 -22.04 -9.05 -3.31
CA PRO A 542 -23.42 -9.16 -3.74
C PRO A 542 -23.49 -9.35 -5.27
N PRO A 543 -24.40 -10.21 -5.77
CA PRO A 543 -24.57 -10.41 -7.20
C PRO A 543 -24.86 -9.10 -7.94
N GLY A 544 -24.04 -8.76 -8.94
CA GLY A 544 -24.28 -7.63 -9.84
C GLY A 544 -23.65 -6.30 -9.43
N GLU A 545 -22.87 -6.23 -8.34
CA GLU A 545 -22.01 -5.07 -8.07
C GLU A 545 -20.77 -5.08 -8.98
N GLU A 546 -20.40 -3.90 -9.49
CA GLU A 546 -19.18 -3.75 -10.30
C GLU A 546 -17.94 -3.89 -9.39
N PRO A 547 -16.96 -4.74 -9.75
CA PRO A 547 -15.75 -4.89 -8.97
C PRO A 547 -14.97 -3.58 -8.98
N TYR A 548 -14.39 -3.21 -7.82
CA TYR A 548 -13.52 -2.02 -7.75
C TYR A 548 -12.26 -2.22 -8.59
N TRP A 549 -11.68 -3.40 -8.45
CA TRP A 549 -10.40 -3.74 -9.03
C TRP A 549 -10.55 -4.03 -10.52
N MET A 550 -9.97 -3.17 -11.37
CA MET A 550 -9.95 -3.35 -12.82
C MET A 550 -8.87 -4.37 -13.21
N PRO A 551 -9.23 -5.63 -13.50
CA PRO A 551 -8.22 -6.62 -13.76
C PRO A 551 -7.73 -6.48 -15.20
N TYR A 552 -6.46 -6.84 -15.46
CA TYR A 552 -5.82 -6.62 -16.76
C TYR A 552 -6.54 -7.28 -17.96
N TRP A 553 -7.38 -8.29 -17.75
CA TRP A 553 -8.15 -8.96 -18.81
C TRP A 553 -9.38 -8.17 -19.30
N ASN A 554 -9.84 -7.14 -18.57
CA ASN A 554 -10.97 -6.30 -19.01
C ASN A 554 -10.59 -5.28 -20.10
N MET A 555 -9.31 -5.14 -20.47
CA MET A 555 -8.88 -4.26 -21.56
C MET A 555 -9.10 -4.85 -22.97
N GLY A 556 -9.55 -6.11 -23.09
CA GLY A 556 -9.63 -6.85 -24.36
C GLY A 556 -10.96 -6.80 -25.11
N SER A 557 -12.03 -6.22 -24.55
CA SER A 557 -13.33 -6.20 -25.25
C SER A 557 -14.17 -4.97 -24.93
N GLY A 558 -14.05 -3.97 -25.81
CA GLY A 558 -15.04 -2.91 -26.00
C GLY A 558 -14.74 -1.61 -25.26
N SER A 559 -14.64 -0.54 -26.04
CA SER A 559 -14.74 0.84 -25.58
C SER A 559 -15.90 1.00 -24.58
N PRO A 560 -15.78 1.84 -23.52
CA PRO A 560 -16.86 2.07 -22.58
C PRO A 560 -18.06 2.69 -23.30
N LYS A 561 -19.04 1.87 -23.68
CA LYS A 561 -20.38 2.36 -24.02
C LYS A 561 -21.12 2.61 -22.71
N GLY A 562 -20.89 3.78 -22.14
CA GLY A 562 -21.61 4.21 -20.96
C GLY A 562 -21.15 5.59 -20.50
N LYS A 563 -21.51 6.64 -21.24
CA LYS A 563 -21.44 8.01 -20.70
C LYS A 563 -22.32 8.08 -19.45
N PRO A 564 -21.81 8.52 -18.28
CA PRO A 564 -22.67 8.96 -17.19
C PRO A 564 -23.51 10.14 -17.69
N ARG A 565 -24.81 10.13 -17.41
CA ARG A 565 -25.65 11.30 -17.65
C ARG A 565 -25.16 12.41 -16.72
N ALA A 566 -24.86 13.57 -17.30
CA ALA A 566 -24.60 14.80 -16.56
C ALA A 566 -25.81 15.08 -15.65
N GLY A 567 -25.60 15.03 -14.33
CA GLY A 567 -26.67 15.22 -13.36
C GLY A 567 -26.18 15.31 -11.93
N ASP A 568 -25.23 14.47 -11.54
CA ASP A 568 -24.75 14.46 -10.16
C ASP A 568 -23.41 15.18 -10.05
N LYS A 569 -23.47 16.34 -9.40
CA LYS A 569 -22.35 17.22 -9.03
C LYS A 569 -22.51 17.54 -7.52
N PRO A 570 -21.41 17.93 -6.88
CA PRO A 570 -20.77 17.23 -5.75
C PRO A 570 -21.49 17.34 -4.40
#